data_AF-A0A0X3W8Q2-F1
#
_entry.id   AF-A0A0X3W8Q2-F1
#
_cell.length_a   1.000
_cell.length_b   1.000
_cell.length_c   1.000
_cell.angle_alpha   90.00
_cell.angle_beta   90.00
_cell.angle_gamma   90.00
#
_symmetry.space_group_name_H-M   'P 1'
#
loop_
_entity.id
_entity.type
_entity.pdbx_description
1 polymer ?
#
loop_
_entity_poly.entity_id
_entity_poly.type
_entity_poly.pdbx_seq_one_letter_code
_entity_poly.pdbx_strand_id
1 'polypeptide(L)'
;MLAAYTAFRERHYEPYLQYAALRIGRSAAAETAVLAAFTELAVSWTAILGGTGPAAAAWRILHDHVDRALGRGPATVPASQLVQSLQHDAHFLHEQMRLSPERIAEVLGVRPGDLPTLPPRSPQE
;
A
#
# COMPACT_ATOMS: atom_id res chain seq x y z
N MET A 1 -19.52 -11.48 -4.15
CA MET A 1 -18.69 -10.25 -4.22
C MET A 1 -18.19 -9.79 -2.85
N LEU A 2 -19.04 -9.74 -1.81
CA LEU A 2 -18.61 -9.35 -0.44
C LEU A 2 -17.48 -10.26 0.11
N ALA A 3 -17.58 -11.58 -0.09
CA ALA A 3 -16.56 -12.53 0.40
C ALA A 3 -15.15 -12.28 -0.18
N ALA A 4 -15.05 -11.89 -1.45
CA ALA A 4 -13.75 -11.58 -2.07
C ALA A 4 -13.14 -10.30 -1.49
N TYR A 5 -13.98 -9.30 -1.22
CA TYR A 5 -13.55 -8.08 -0.54
C TYR A 5 -13.13 -8.36 0.92
N THR A 6 -13.89 -9.16 1.67
CA THR A 6 -13.55 -9.54 3.04
C THR A 6 -12.22 -10.28 3.11
N ALA A 7 -12.03 -11.30 2.25
CA ALA A 7 -10.77 -12.04 2.19
C ALA A 7 -9.59 -11.13 1.79
N PHE A 8 -9.81 -10.21 0.84
CA PHE A 8 -8.82 -9.22 0.48
C PHE A 8 -8.46 -8.32 1.66
N ARG A 9 -9.47 -7.78 2.36
CA ARG A 9 -9.30 -6.92 3.53
C ARG A 9 -8.54 -7.64 4.63
N GLU A 10 -8.94 -8.85 5.02
CA GLU A 10 -8.24 -9.62 6.05
C GLU A 10 -6.75 -9.84 5.72
N ARG A 11 -6.45 -10.11 4.44
CA ARG A 11 -5.07 -10.35 4.00
C ARG A 11 -4.23 -9.07 3.90
N HIS A 12 -4.82 -7.91 3.61
CA HIS A 12 -4.09 -6.66 3.35
C HIS A 12 -4.18 -5.64 4.50
N TYR A 13 -5.13 -5.80 5.42
CA TYR A 13 -5.39 -4.84 6.49
C TYR A 13 -4.18 -4.68 7.41
N GLU A 14 -3.60 -5.78 7.88
CA GLU A 14 -2.46 -5.74 8.80
C GLU A 14 -1.21 -5.07 8.19
N PRO A 15 -0.73 -5.45 6.97
CA PRO A 15 0.37 -4.73 6.33
C PRO A 15 0.08 -3.25 6.07
N TYR A 16 -1.15 -2.91 5.68
CA TYR A 16 -1.52 -1.52 5.38
C TYR A 16 -1.56 -0.67 6.65
N LEU A 17 -2.03 -1.25 7.76
CA LEU A 17 -2.02 -0.59 9.06
C LEU A 17 -0.60 -0.35 9.56
N GLN A 18 0.27 -1.36 9.47
CA GLN A 18 1.68 -1.22 9.85
C GLN A 18 2.38 -0.15 9.01
N TYR A 19 2.17 -0.16 7.69
CA TYR A 19 2.71 0.87 6.79
C TYR A 19 2.23 2.28 7.18
N ALA A 20 0.92 2.47 7.36
CA ALA A 20 0.35 3.76 7.74
C ALA A 20 0.85 4.22 9.11
N ALA A 21 0.97 3.31 10.08
CA ALA A 21 1.48 3.59 11.42
C ALA A 21 2.95 4.03 11.38
N LEU A 22 3.79 3.36 10.59
CA LEU A 22 5.19 3.71 10.43
C LEU A 22 5.38 5.05 9.69
N ARG A 23 4.50 5.39 8.74
CA ARG A 23 4.57 6.66 7.98
C ARG A 23 4.04 7.85 8.76
N ILE A 24 2.90 7.70 9.42
CA ILE A 24 2.21 8.78 10.14
C ILE A 24 2.75 8.92 11.58
N GLY A 25 3.27 7.84 12.16
CA GLY A 25 3.78 7.77 13.53
C GLY A 25 2.71 7.84 14.62
N ARG A 26 1.44 8.10 14.27
CA ARG A 26 0.29 8.17 15.20
C ARG A 26 -0.72 7.08 14.87
N SER A 27 -0.87 6.10 15.75
CA SER A 27 -1.73 4.93 15.53
C SER A 27 -3.18 5.29 15.19
N ALA A 28 -3.78 6.24 15.91
CA ALA A 28 -5.17 6.66 15.65
C ALA A 28 -5.35 7.30 14.25
N ALA A 29 -4.38 8.10 13.79
CA ALA A 29 -4.44 8.71 12.47
C ALA A 29 -4.18 7.67 11.36
N ALA A 30 -3.30 6.70 11.62
CA ALA A 30 -3.05 5.58 10.74
C ALA A 30 -4.29 4.68 10.57
N GLU A 31 -4.93 4.29 11.67
CA GLU A 31 -6.18 3.52 11.64
C GLU A 31 -7.27 4.26 10.86
N THR A 32 -7.41 5.58 11.09
CA THR A 32 -8.38 6.41 10.37
C THR A 32 -8.10 6.42 8.86
N ALA A 33 -6.84 6.62 8.45
CA ALA A 33 -6.45 6.63 7.04
C ALA A 33 -6.70 5.26 6.37
N VAL A 34 -6.36 4.17 7.05
CA VAL A 34 -6.57 2.80 6.55
C VAL A 34 -8.06 2.49 6.44
N LEU A 35 -8.86 2.86 7.44
CA LEU A 35 -10.31 2.67 7.42
C LEU A 35 -10.96 3.45 6.28
N ALA A 36 -10.56 4.71 6.08
CA ALA A 36 -11.02 5.53 4.97
C ALA A 36 -10.66 4.91 3.61
N ALA A 37 -9.42 4.41 3.47
CA ALA A 37 -8.97 3.73 2.26
C ALA A 37 -9.79 2.46 1.95
N PHE A 38 -10.03 1.61 2.94
CA PHE A 38 -10.87 0.41 2.75
C PHE A 38 -12.34 0.75 2.47
N THR A 39 -12.86 1.83 3.05
CA THR A 39 -14.22 2.29 2.78
C THR A 39 -14.36 2.74 1.32
N GLU A 40 -13.41 3.53 0.82
CA GLU A 40 -13.37 3.95 -0.59
C GLU A 40 -13.18 2.75 -1.54
N LEU A 41 -12.32 1.80 -1.15
CA LEU A 41 -12.11 0.55 -1.87
C LEU A 41 -13.40 -0.27 -1.97
N ALA A 42 -14.17 -0.37 -0.89
CA ALA A 42 -15.43 -1.11 -0.85
C ALA A 42 -16.46 -0.52 -1.82
N VAL A 43 -16.54 0.81 -1.90
CA VAL A 43 -17.43 1.52 -2.84
C VAL A 43 -17.03 1.25 -4.29
N SER A 44 -15.72 1.23 -4.57
CA SER A 44 -15.18 1.06 -5.93
C SER A 44 -14.88 -0.40 -6.30
N TRP A 45 -15.17 -1.35 -5.41
CA TRP A 45 -14.70 -2.75 -5.51
C TRP A 45 -15.12 -3.44 -6.79
N THR A 46 -16.38 -3.24 -7.21
CA THR A 46 -16.94 -3.85 -8.42
C THR A 46 -16.25 -3.35 -9.69
N ALA A 47 -15.91 -2.06 -9.75
CA ALA A 47 -15.18 -1.49 -10.88
C ALA A 47 -13.73 -1.99 -10.93
N ILE A 48 -13.09 -2.13 -9.76
CA ILE A 48 -11.70 -2.57 -9.63
C ILE A 48 -11.53 -4.04 -10.06
N LEU A 49 -12.50 -4.91 -9.74
CA LEU A 49 -12.47 -6.31 -10.18
C LEU A 49 -12.48 -6.46 -11.71
N GLY A 50 -12.97 -5.46 -12.45
CA GLY A 50 -12.98 -5.44 -13.91
C GLY A 50 -11.74 -4.78 -14.55
N GLY A 51 -10.79 -4.27 -13.76
CA GLY A 51 -9.69 -3.43 -14.24
C GLY A 51 -8.30 -3.82 -13.73
N THR A 52 -7.46 -2.82 -13.47
CA THR A 52 -6.12 -2.97 -12.88
C THR A 52 -6.26 -3.55 -11.48
N GLY A 53 -5.58 -4.67 -11.21
CA GLY A 53 -5.89 -5.57 -10.10
C GLY A 53 -6.09 -4.92 -8.71
N PRO A 54 -6.87 -5.58 -7.83
CA PRO A 54 -7.40 -4.97 -6.60
C PRO A 54 -6.35 -4.44 -5.64
N ALA A 55 -5.19 -5.08 -5.56
CA ALA A 55 -4.09 -4.63 -4.71
C ALA A 55 -3.46 -3.32 -5.17
N ALA A 56 -3.31 -3.09 -6.48
CA ALA A 56 -2.70 -1.86 -6.98
C ALA A 56 -3.62 -0.65 -6.75
N ALA A 57 -4.93 -0.86 -6.95
CA ALA A 57 -5.93 0.15 -6.63
C ALA A 57 -5.96 0.45 -5.12
N ALA A 58 -5.95 -0.58 -4.29
CA ALA A 58 -5.94 -0.43 -2.83
C ALA A 58 -4.70 0.28 -2.31
N TRP A 59 -3.51 -0.05 -2.82
CA TRP A 59 -2.26 0.64 -2.46
C TRP A 59 -2.31 2.13 -2.79
N ARG A 60 -2.76 2.48 -4.00
CA ARG A 60 -2.86 3.88 -4.43
C ARG A 60 -3.82 4.67 -3.55
N ILE A 61 -4.99 4.10 -3.24
CA ILE A 61 -5.97 4.73 -2.35
C ILE A 61 -5.36 4.94 -0.96
N LEU A 62 -4.73 3.90 -0.38
CA LEU A 62 -4.06 4.01 0.91
C LEU A 62 -2.99 5.11 0.93
N HIS A 63 -2.12 5.15 -0.08
CA HIS A 63 -1.04 6.11 -0.16
C HIS A 63 -1.56 7.56 -0.18
N ASP A 64 -2.64 7.82 -0.93
CA ASP A 64 -3.30 9.14 -0.96
C ASP A 64 -3.91 9.52 0.40
N HIS A 65 -4.56 8.59 1.10
CA HIS A 65 -5.05 8.84 2.48
C HIS A 65 -3.92 9.09 3.47
N VAL A 66 -2.80 8.36 3.36
CA VAL A 66 -1.61 8.57 4.20
C VAL A 66 -0.96 9.93 3.91
N ASP A 67 -0.80 10.31 2.65
CA ASP A 67 -0.25 11.61 2.27
C ASP A 67 -1.13 12.77 2.77
N ARG A 68 -2.46 12.64 2.64
CA ARG A 68 -3.43 13.60 3.22
C ARG A 68 -3.30 13.70 4.73
N ALA A 69 -3.16 12.57 5.44
CA ALA A 69 -2.96 12.56 6.89
C ALA A 69 -1.64 13.23 7.32
N LEU A 70 -0.62 13.17 6.45
CA LEU A 70 0.66 13.88 6.62
C LEU A 70 0.59 15.37 6.23
N GLY A 71 -0.58 15.85 5.76
CA GLY A 71 -0.75 17.22 5.29
C GLY A 71 -0.10 17.50 3.92
N ARG A 72 0.29 16.45 3.19
CA ARG A 72 0.73 16.58 1.80
C ARG A 72 -0.52 16.72 0.95
N GLY A 73 -0.68 17.87 0.29
CA GLY A 73 -1.82 18.12 -0.59
C GLY A 73 -1.91 17.11 -1.73
N PRO A 74 -3.06 17.01 -2.42
CA PRO A 74 -3.22 16.12 -3.57
C PRO A 74 -2.24 16.55 -4.66
N ALA A 75 -1.07 15.92 -4.70
CA ALA A 75 -0.11 16.15 -5.75
C ALA A 75 -0.65 15.49 -7.01
N THR A 76 -0.74 16.24 -8.10
CA THR A 76 -0.84 15.65 -9.44
C THR A 76 0.51 15.01 -9.71
N VAL A 77 0.73 13.81 -9.17
CA VAL A 77 2.05 13.17 -9.18
C VAL A 77 2.34 12.73 -10.62
N PRO A 78 3.41 13.25 -11.26
CA PRO A 78 3.82 12.76 -12.57
C PRO A 78 4.18 11.27 -12.48
N ALA A 79 4.02 10.54 -13.59
CA ALA A 79 4.26 9.09 -13.63
C ALA A 79 5.66 8.69 -13.12
N SER A 80 6.69 9.52 -13.35
CA SER A 80 8.05 9.32 -12.82
C SER A 80 8.10 9.34 -11.29
N GLN A 81 7.33 10.23 -10.66
CA GLN A 81 7.26 10.34 -9.21
C GLN A 81 6.42 9.21 -8.60
N LEU A 82 5.44 8.68 -9.35
CA LEU A 82 4.72 7.47 -8.96
C LEU A 82 5.66 6.24 -8.88
N VAL A 83 6.54 6.07 -9.88
CA VAL A 83 7.56 5.00 -9.88
C VAL A 83 8.54 5.19 -8.71
N GLN A 84 8.98 6.43 -8.46
CA GLN A 84 9.86 6.72 -7.32
C GLN A 84 9.17 6.44 -5.98
N SER A 85 7.90 6.81 -5.81
CA SER A 85 7.15 6.46 -4.59
C SER A 85 7.03 4.95 -4.43
N LEU A 86 6.74 4.22 -5.52
CA LEU A 86 6.64 2.76 -5.48
C LEU A 86 7.97 2.10 -5.10
N GLN A 87 9.10 2.65 -5.55
CA GLN A 87 10.43 2.18 -5.17
C GLN A 87 10.78 2.49 -3.71
N HIS A 88 10.49 3.70 -3.24
CA HIS A 88 10.66 4.04 -1.82
C HIS A 88 9.77 3.17 -0.92
N ASP A 89 8.52 2.94 -1.32
CA ASP A 89 7.59 2.10 -0.58
C ASP A 89 8.05 0.64 -0.56
N ALA A 90 8.52 0.10 -1.68
CA ALA A 90 9.06 -1.26 -1.76
C ALA A 90 10.30 -1.43 -0.86
N HIS A 91 11.23 -0.47 -0.87
CA HIS A 91 12.39 -0.46 0.03
C HIS A 91 11.95 -0.33 1.49
N PHE A 92 11.00 0.54 1.79
CA PHE A 92 10.48 0.74 3.15
C PHE A 92 9.82 -0.52 3.71
N LEU A 93 8.97 -1.19 2.91
CA LEU A 93 8.33 -2.44 3.28
C LEU A 93 9.37 -3.57 3.48
N HIS A 94 10.44 -3.56 2.70
CA HIS A 94 11.52 -4.53 2.83
C HIS A 94 12.35 -4.31 4.10
N GLU A 95 12.78 -3.08 4.35
CA GLU A 95 13.67 -2.76 5.47
C GLU A 95 12.90 -2.69 6.81
N GLN A 96 11.81 -1.94 6.86
CA GLN A 96 11.09 -1.67 8.12
C GLN A 96 10.15 -2.81 8.52
N MET A 97 9.50 -3.45 7.54
CA MET A 97 8.51 -4.50 7.79
C MET A 97 9.04 -5.90 7.51
N ARG A 98 10.30 -6.02 7.04
CA ARG A 98 11.00 -7.28 6.75
C ARG A 98 10.21 -8.22 5.83
N LEU A 99 9.38 -7.65 4.97
CA LEU A 99 8.54 -8.42 4.05
C LEU A 99 9.39 -9.05 2.94
N SER A 100 8.99 -10.24 2.51
CA SER A 100 9.59 -10.88 1.34
C SER A 100 9.20 -10.13 0.06
N PRO A 101 10.02 -10.20 -1.01
CA PRO A 101 9.69 -9.56 -2.29
C PRO A 101 8.30 -9.97 -2.80
N GLU A 102 7.92 -11.24 -2.65
CA GLU A 102 6.60 -11.74 -3.07
C GLU A 102 5.47 -11.06 -2.29
N ARG A 103 5.68 -10.86 -0.99
CA ARG A 103 4.70 -10.20 -0.12
C ARG A 103 4.62 -8.70 -0.42
N ILE A 104 5.74 -8.06 -0.75
CA ILE A 104 5.78 -6.66 -1.18
C ILE A 104 5.02 -6.48 -2.50
N ALA A 105 5.28 -7.34 -3.48
CA ALA A 105 4.55 -7.33 -4.76
C ALA A 105 3.05 -7.45 -4.55
N GLU A 106 2.62 -8.34 -3.66
CA GLU A 106 1.22 -8.50 -3.31
C GLU A 106 0.63 -7.25 -2.66
N VAL A 107 1.31 -6.65 -1.68
CA VAL A 107 0.87 -5.45 -0.96
C VAL A 107 0.74 -4.24 -1.89
N LEU A 108 1.71 -4.06 -2.80
CA LEU A 108 1.73 -3.00 -3.81
C LEU A 108 0.80 -3.30 -5.01
N GLY A 109 0.40 -4.56 -5.16
CA GLY A 109 -0.38 -5.06 -6.30
C GLY A 109 0.34 -5.07 -7.64
N VAL A 110 1.67 -5.16 -7.62
CA VAL A 110 2.51 -5.28 -8.81
C VAL A 110 2.94 -6.73 -9.01
N ARG A 111 3.40 -7.10 -10.21
CA ARG A 111 4.01 -8.43 -10.38
C ARG A 111 5.37 -8.47 -9.68
N PRO A 112 5.81 -9.60 -9.13
CA PRO A 112 7.14 -9.73 -8.55
C PRO A 112 8.28 -9.31 -9.50
N GLY A 113 8.10 -9.52 -10.81
CA GLY A 113 9.08 -9.07 -11.83
C GLY A 113 9.05 -7.57 -12.13
N ASP A 114 7.99 -6.86 -11.74
CA ASP A 114 7.87 -5.40 -11.87
C ASP A 114 8.38 -4.68 -10.60
N LEU A 115 8.76 -5.44 -9.56
CA LEU A 115 9.35 -4.84 -8.37
C LEU A 115 10.74 -4.28 -8.70
N PRO A 116 11.05 -3.08 -8.18
CA PRO A 116 12.41 -2.57 -8.27
C PRO A 116 13.36 -3.49 -7.49
N THR A 117 14.62 -3.52 -7.92
CA THR A 117 15.65 -4.30 -7.24
C THR A 117 15.72 -3.88 -5.77
N LEU A 118 15.37 -4.81 -4.89
CA LEU A 118 15.45 -4.63 -3.45
C LEU A 118 16.89 -4.88 -3.01
N PRO A 119 17.45 -4.07 -2.10
CA PRO A 119 18.77 -4.33 -1.54
C PRO A 119 18.76 -5.69 -0.83
N PRO A 120 19.90 -6.42 -0.79
CA PRO A 120 20.02 -7.60 0.04
C PRO A 120 19.79 -7.18 1.50
N ARG A 121 18.93 -7.92 2.22
CA ARG A 121 18.71 -7.67 3.66
C ARG A 121 20.06 -7.58 4.35
N SER A 122 20.33 -6.45 4.99
CA SER A 122 21.49 -6.33 5.88
C SER A 122 21.41 -7.46 6.91
N PRO A 123 22.41 -8.36 6.98
CA PRO A 123 22.46 -9.33 8.06
C PRO A 123 22.57 -8.51 9.35
N GLN A 124 21.60 -8.66 10.24
CA GLN A 124 21.70 -8.10 11.58
C GLN A 124 22.86 -8.84 12.28
N GLU A 125 23.94 -8.11 12.59
CA GLU A 125 24.93 -8.54 13.57
C GLU A 125 24.32 -8.61 14.97
#